data_AF-A0A7N2R167-F1
#
_entry.id   AF-A0A7N2R167-F1
#
_cell.length_a   1.000
_cell.length_b   1.000
_cell.length_c   1.000
_cell.angle_alpha   90.00
_cell.angle_beta   90.00
_cell.angle_gamma   90.00
#
_symmetry.space_group_name_H-M   'P 1'
#
loop_
_entity.id
_entity.type
_entity.pdbx_description
1 polymer ?
#
loop_
_entity_poly.entity_id
_entity_poly.type
_entity_poly.pdbx_seq_one_letter_code
_entity_poly.pdbx_strand_id
1 'polypeptide(L)'
;MERLSFCLLLSLCLLASAIAQDCGKQAGGKTCANNLCCSQYGYCGTGDDYCSPSNGCQSNCQSGGGSGGGSSGGGGESASNVRATYHLYNPEQNGWNLNAVSAYCSTWDADKPLAWRSKYGWTAFCGPVGPQGQAACGKCLQVTNTGTGAQATVRIIDQCSNGGLDLDVGVFQKLDTDGKGNAQGHLIVNYQFVDCGLKMMKVIEKVQRFFSNLQMKSKENLTAMHVGEKRKLYVIPNQYLSSIMFQALLCQLKEEKIEVGNKEPITLPYSTWLFKSILQLVKEEKAANEEEAKECSPCCFQY
;
A
#
# COMPACT_ATOMS: atom_id res chain seq x y z
N MET A 1 -54.30 -54.77 3.39
CA MET A 1 -53.02 -54.99 4.11
C MET A 1 -52.02 -53.92 3.67
N GLU A 2 -52.33 -52.65 3.93
CA GLU A 2 -51.67 -51.49 3.28
C GLU A 2 -50.88 -50.61 4.27
N ARG A 3 -50.76 -51.04 5.54
CA ARG A 3 -50.03 -50.28 6.58
C ARG A 3 -48.64 -50.85 6.90
N LEU A 4 -48.26 -51.99 6.33
CA LEU A 4 -46.93 -52.60 6.57
C LEU A 4 -45.82 -52.09 5.62
N SER A 5 -46.16 -51.42 4.52
CA SER A 5 -45.16 -51.00 3.51
C SER A 5 -44.49 -49.66 3.83
N PHE A 6 -45.19 -48.73 4.48
CA PHE A 6 -44.62 -47.42 4.84
C PHE A 6 -43.63 -47.48 6.00
N CYS A 7 -43.79 -48.41 6.94
CA CYS A 7 -42.85 -48.59 8.05
C CYS A 7 -41.51 -49.21 7.61
N LEU A 8 -41.50 -50.03 6.56
CA LEU A 8 -40.27 -50.61 6.00
C LEU A 8 -39.49 -49.59 5.15
N LEU A 9 -40.16 -48.66 4.47
CA LEU A 9 -39.51 -47.59 3.72
C LEU A 9 -38.92 -46.48 4.62
N LEU A 10 -39.55 -46.17 5.77
CA LEU A 10 -38.94 -45.28 6.77
C LEU A 10 -37.77 -45.93 7.53
N SER A 11 -37.76 -47.26 7.65
CA SER A 11 -36.70 -48.02 8.33
C SER A 11 -35.41 -48.14 7.49
N LEU A 12 -35.50 -48.06 6.15
CA LEU A 12 -34.34 -48.18 5.26
C LEU A 12 -33.54 -46.86 5.07
N CYS A 13 -34.10 -45.71 5.47
CA CYS A 13 -33.42 -44.41 5.38
C CYS A 13 -32.48 -44.12 6.56
N LEU A 14 -32.41 -45.00 7.57
CA LEU A 14 -31.52 -44.88 8.74
C LEU A 14 -30.25 -45.73 8.63
N LEU A 15 -29.92 -46.24 7.44
CA LEU A 15 -28.59 -46.78 7.16
C LEU A 15 -27.61 -45.62 6.97
N ALA A 16 -27.15 -45.14 8.12
CA ALA A 16 -25.89 -44.47 8.40
C ALA A 16 -25.04 -44.17 7.16
N SER A 17 -25.14 -42.93 6.66
CA SER A 17 -23.94 -42.26 6.19
C SER A 17 -23.01 -42.13 7.39
N ALA A 18 -22.16 -43.13 7.61
CA ALA A 18 -21.01 -42.99 8.47
C ALA A 18 -20.08 -41.98 7.80
N ILE A 19 -20.38 -40.70 8.00
CA ILE A 19 -19.43 -39.63 7.85
C ILE A 19 -18.27 -39.97 8.78
N ALA A 20 -17.23 -40.63 8.25
CA ALA A 20 -16.00 -40.86 8.98
C ALA A 20 -15.47 -39.49 9.38
N GLN A 21 -15.48 -39.19 10.67
CA GLN A 21 -14.91 -37.98 11.19
C GLN A 21 -13.39 -38.05 11.03
N ASP A 22 -12.80 -36.99 10.47
CA ASP A 22 -11.40 -36.95 10.06
C ASP A 22 -10.46 -36.60 11.22
N CYS A 23 -10.98 -35.93 12.27
CA CYS A 23 -10.19 -35.38 13.35
C CYS A 23 -10.96 -35.26 14.69
N GLY A 24 -10.25 -34.93 15.76
CA GLY A 24 -10.83 -34.60 17.06
C GLY A 24 -11.22 -35.83 17.87
N LYS A 25 -12.02 -35.64 18.93
CA LYS A 25 -12.45 -36.71 19.84
C LYS A 25 -13.22 -37.82 19.11
N GLN A 26 -13.89 -37.48 18.01
CA GLN A 26 -14.61 -38.41 17.14
C GLN A 26 -13.67 -39.35 16.37
N ALA A 27 -12.42 -38.94 16.16
CA ALA A 27 -11.39 -39.69 15.44
C ALA A 27 -10.22 -40.12 16.36
N GLY A 28 -10.48 -40.35 17.64
CA GLY A 28 -9.45 -40.80 18.60
C GLY A 28 -8.36 -39.76 18.89
N GLY A 29 -8.65 -38.46 18.72
CA GLY A 29 -7.70 -37.37 18.93
C GLY A 29 -6.83 -37.05 17.72
N LYS A 30 -7.10 -37.65 16.55
CA LYS A 30 -6.36 -37.38 15.32
C LYS A 30 -6.44 -35.89 14.92
N THR A 31 -5.33 -35.34 14.45
CA THR A 31 -5.25 -33.96 13.93
C THR A 31 -5.35 -33.93 12.41
N CYS A 32 -5.75 -32.79 11.88
CA CYS A 32 -5.85 -32.58 10.43
C CYS A 32 -4.47 -32.42 9.76
N ALA A 33 -4.36 -32.88 8.52
CA ALA A 33 -3.20 -32.62 7.67
C ALA A 33 -3.11 -31.13 7.29
N ASN A 34 -1.93 -30.67 6.85
CA ASN A 34 -1.66 -29.29 6.42
C ASN A 34 -2.01 -28.20 7.46
N ASN A 35 -1.96 -28.54 8.75
CA ASN A 35 -2.32 -27.64 9.86
C ASN A 35 -3.74 -27.06 9.77
N LEU A 36 -4.68 -27.78 9.13
CA LEU A 36 -6.10 -27.38 9.11
C LEU A 36 -6.73 -27.49 10.51
N CYS A 37 -7.78 -26.72 10.74
CA CYS A 37 -8.51 -26.73 11.99
C CYS A 37 -9.49 -27.89 12.05
N CYS A 38 -9.66 -28.45 13.25
CA CYS A 38 -10.65 -29.47 13.50
C CYS A 38 -11.90 -28.87 14.14
N SER A 39 -13.02 -28.89 13.41
CA SER A 39 -14.30 -28.36 13.91
C SER A 39 -14.84 -29.15 15.10
N GLN A 40 -15.84 -28.60 15.80
CA GLN A 40 -16.56 -29.33 16.87
C GLN A 40 -17.17 -30.67 16.41
N TYR A 41 -17.45 -30.81 15.11
CA TYR A 41 -18.06 -31.99 14.52
C TYR A 41 -17.05 -33.04 14.03
N GLY A 42 -15.74 -32.75 14.12
CA GLY A 42 -14.68 -33.69 13.76
C GLY A 42 -14.29 -33.65 12.28
N TYR A 43 -14.40 -32.49 11.63
CA TYR A 43 -13.99 -32.28 10.25
C TYR A 43 -12.85 -31.28 10.12
N CYS A 44 -11.99 -31.53 9.15
CA CYS A 44 -10.87 -30.66 8.81
C CYS A 44 -11.29 -29.56 7.84
N GLY A 45 -10.93 -28.31 8.14
CA GLY A 45 -11.20 -27.19 7.25
C GLY A 45 -10.55 -25.89 7.67
N THR A 46 -10.87 -24.83 6.94
CA THR A 46 -10.45 -23.45 7.19
C THR A 46 -11.66 -22.55 7.42
N GLY A 47 -11.51 -21.48 8.18
CA GLY A 47 -12.59 -20.53 8.48
C GLY A 47 -13.23 -20.78 9.84
N ASP A 48 -14.09 -19.86 10.27
CA ASP A 48 -14.57 -19.79 11.66
C ASP A 48 -15.37 -21.04 12.09
N ASP A 49 -16.10 -21.69 11.18
CA ASP A 49 -16.84 -22.92 11.46
C ASP A 49 -15.94 -24.10 11.86
N TYR A 50 -14.67 -24.05 11.43
CA TYR A 50 -13.67 -25.08 11.72
C TYR A 50 -12.67 -24.64 12.78
N CYS A 51 -12.31 -23.36 12.77
CA CYS A 51 -11.18 -22.82 13.51
C CYS A 51 -11.55 -22.03 14.77
N SER A 52 -12.80 -21.57 14.90
CA SER A 52 -13.18 -20.70 16.03
C SER A 52 -13.32 -21.50 17.32
N PRO A 53 -12.64 -21.08 18.42
CA PRO A 53 -12.88 -21.66 19.75
C PRO A 53 -14.34 -21.54 20.17
N SER A 54 -15.01 -20.45 19.79
CA SER A 54 -16.43 -20.22 20.10
C SER A 54 -17.37 -21.18 19.37
N ASN A 55 -16.94 -21.74 18.23
CA ASN A 55 -17.65 -22.78 17.49
C ASN A 55 -17.17 -24.20 17.88
N GLY A 56 -16.51 -24.33 19.04
CA GLY A 56 -16.10 -25.61 19.60
C GLY A 56 -14.98 -26.30 18.84
N CYS A 57 -14.11 -25.55 18.16
CA CYS A 57 -12.91 -26.11 17.54
C CYS A 57 -12.11 -26.97 18.53
N GLN A 58 -11.62 -28.13 18.06
CA GLN A 58 -10.97 -29.15 18.87
C GLN A 58 -9.44 -29.15 18.76
N SER A 59 -8.87 -28.82 17.59
CA SER A 59 -7.41 -28.77 17.37
C SER A 59 -7.05 -27.81 16.23
N ASN A 60 -5.82 -27.28 16.26
CA ASN A 60 -5.36 -26.19 15.38
C ASN A 60 -6.31 -24.98 15.39
N CYS A 61 -6.98 -24.76 16.51
CA CYS A 61 -7.94 -23.67 16.66
C CYS A 61 -7.24 -22.33 16.63
N GLN A 62 -7.93 -21.35 16.08
CA GLN A 62 -7.51 -19.96 16.17
C GLN A 62 -7.46 -19.60 17.64
N SER A 63 -6.26 -19.53 18.20
CA SER A 63 -6.02 -19.09 19.57
C SER A 63 -6.34 -17.61 19.62
N GLY A 64 -7.62 -17.26 19.80
CA GLY A 64 -8.10 -15.88 19.89
C GLY A 64 -7.43 -14.95 18.87
N GLY A 65 -7.67 -15.18 17.58
CA GLY A 65 -7.10 -14.34 16.51
C GLY A 65 -7.20 -15.02 15.16
N GLY A 66 -8.42 -15.10 14.63
CA GLY A 66 -8.70 -15.83 13.41
C GLY A 66 -8.26 -15.14 12.13
N SER A 67 -7.48 -15.85 11.34
CA SER A 67 -7.23 -15.60 9.93
C SER A 67 -8.55 -15.55 9.16
N GLY A 68 -8.95 -14.32 8.81
CA GLY A 68 -10.12 -14.02 8.00
C GLY A 68 -10.24 -12.52 7.72
N GLY A 69 -9.26 -11.95 7.01
CA GLY A 69 -9.40 -10.67 6.30
C GLY A 69 -9.96 -9.47 7.08
N GLY A 70 -9.15 -8.85 7.94
CA GLY A 70 -9.50 -7.55 8.52
C GLY A 70 -8.50 -7.07 9.57
N SER A 71 -7.94 -5.87 9.36
CA SER A 71 -7.00 -5.22 10.29
C SER A 71 -7.57 -5.03 11.70
N SER A 72 -6.84 -5.42 12.76
CA SER A 72 -6.22 -4.51 13.76
C SER A 72 -6.06 -5.13 15.16
N GLY A 73 -4.84 -4.95 15.72
CA GLY A 73 -4.54 -4.94 17.16
C GLY A 73 -3.84 -6.22 17.62
N GLY A 74 -2.60 -6.23 18.10
CA GLY A 74 -1.73 -5.18 18.61
C GLY A 74 -0.65 -5.82 19.47
N GLY A 75 0.09 -6.77 18.89
CA GLY A 75 1.23 -7.47 19.50
C GLY A 75 1.97 -8.16 18.35
N GLY A 76 2.78 -7.40 17.61
CA GLY A 76 3.34 -7.84 16.33
C GLY A 76 4.19 -9.09 16.47
N GLU A 77 3.96 -10.06 15.59
CA GLU A 77 4.77 -11.26 15.48
C GLU A 77 6.26 -10.88 15.46
N SER A 78 7.08 -11.56 16.25
CA SER A 78 8.48 -11.19 16.43
C SER A 78 9.34 -12.40 16.73
N ALA A 79 10.62 -12.28 16.42
CA ALA A 79 11.63 -13.26 16.79
C ALA A 79 12.93 -12.56 17.16
N SER A 80 13.74 -13.23 17.98
CA SER A 80 15.02 -12.73 18.46
C SER A 80 16.16 -13.67 18.04
N ASN A 81 17.38 -13.14 18.01
CA ASN A 81 18.59 -13.89 17.65
C ASN A 81 18.52 -14.54 16.26
N VAL A 82 17.95 -13.81 15.30
CA VAL A 82 17.74 -14.27 13.93
C VAL A 82 18.93 -13.86 13.06
N ARG A 83 19.38 -14.76 12.20
CA ARG A 83 20.43 -14.45 11.22
C ARG A 83 19.87 -13.54 10.12
N ALA A 84 20.56 -12.45 9.84
CA ALA A 84 20.30 -11.61 8.68
C ALA A 84 21.54 -11.57 7.78
N THR A 85 21.43 -12.06 6.55
CA THR A 85 22.47 -11.89 5.51
C THR A 85 22.16 -10.64 4.68
N TYR A 86 22.92 -10.43 3.60
CA TYR A 86 22.62 -9.39 2.64
C TYR A 86 22.61 -9.89 1.20
N HIS A 87 21.81 -9.21 0.39
CA HIS A 87 21.71 -9.36 -1.04
C HIS A 87 21.88 -8.01 -1.73
N LEU A 88 22.38 -8.01 -2.97
CA LEU A 88 22.63 -6.80 -3.76
C LEU A 88 21.39 -6.43 -4.58
N TYR A 89 20.25 -6.12 -3.93
CA TYR A 89 19.05 -5.68 -4.64
C TYR A 89 19.26 -4.29 -5.28
N ASN A 90 20.02 -3.42 -4.64
CA ASN A 90 20.35 -2.07 -5.11
C ASN A 90 19.10 -1.27 -5.54
N PRO A 91 18.10 -1.12 -4.65
CA PRO A 91 16.78 -0.61 -5.01
C PRO A 91 16.83 0.80 -5.61
N GLU A 92 17.70 1.68 -5.10
CA GLU A 92 17.85 3.05 -5.61
C GLU A 92 18.33 3.08 -7.07
N GLN A 93 19.28 2.21 -7.43
CA GLN A 93 19.82 2.11 -8.78
C GLN A 93 18.79 1.54 -9.76
N ASN A 94 17.94 0.64 -9.28
CA ASN A 94 16.90 -0.01 -10.08
C ASN A 94 15.55 0.74 -10.04
N GLY A 95 15.52 2.00 -9.59
CA GLY A 95 14.29 2.81 -9.54
C GLY A 95 13.19 2.21 -8.65
N TRP A 96 13.60 1.44 -7.64
CA TRP A 96 12.75 0.67 -6.74
C TRP A 96 11.83 -0.30 -7.48
N ASN A 97 12.24 -0.80 -8.64
CA ASN A 97 11.44 -1.71 -9.47
C ASN A 97 11.60 -3.17 -9.01
N LEU A 98 10.55 -3.78 -8.45
CA LEU A 98 10.57 -5.17 -7.98
C LEU A 98 10.81 -6.17 -9.12
N ASN A 99 10.34 -5.87 -10.34
CA ASN A 99 10.55 -6.73 -11.51
C ASN A 99 12.02 -6.75 -11.93
N ALA A 100 12.72 -5.62 -11.81
CA ALA A 100 14.12 -5.51 -12.20
C ALA A 100 15.05 -6.41 -11.38
N VAL A 101 14.66 -6.71 -10.14
CA VAL A 101 15.41 -7.59 -9.23
C VAL A 101 14.81 -8.99 -9.14
N SER A 102 13.80 -9.30 -9.95
CA SER A 102 13.09 -10.60 -9.91
C SER A 102 12.61 -11.00 -8.51
N ALA A 103 12.19 -10.01 -7.72
CA ALA A 103 11.69 -10.24 -6.37
C ALA A 103 10.44 -11.13 -6.40
N TYR A 104 10.33 -12.12 -5.52
CA TYR A 104 9.19 -13.02 -5.46
C TYR A 104 7.84 -12.27 -5.37
N CYS A 105 7.78 -11.17 -4.62
CA CYS A 105 6.55 -10.40 -4.45
C CYS A 105 6.19 -9.52 -5.65
N SER A 106 7.01 -9.47 -6.71
CA SER A 106 6.77 -8.61 -7.88
C SER A 106 5.40 -8.87 -8.52
N THR A 107 4.95 -10.13 -8.54
CA THR A 107 3.64 -10.57 -9.04
C THR A 107 2.47 -9.76 -8.47
N TRP A 108 2.57 -9.29 -7.21
CA TRP A 108 1.46 -8.60 -6.52
C TRP A 108 1.80 -7.15 -6.13
N ASP A 109 3.09 -6.83 -6.03
CA ASP A 109 3.57 -5.58 -5.44
C ASP A 109 4.31 -4.67 -6.42
N ALA A 110 4.64 -5.13 -7.63
CA ALA A 110 5.41 -4.34 -8.59
C ALA A 110 4.72 -3.04 -9.02
N ASP A 111 3.40 -3.08 -9.21
CA ASP A 111 2.61 -1.93 -9.66
C ASP A 111 2.26 -0.94 -8.55
N LYS A 112 2.71 -1.19 -7.31
CA LYS A 112 2.47 -0.23 -6.23
C LYS A 112 3.20 1.09 -6.50
N PRO A 113 2.67 2.23 -5.99
CA PRO A 113 3.26 3.53 -6.23
C PRO A 113 4.73 3.59 -5.82
N LEU A 114 5.54 4.38 -6.51
CA LEU A 114 6.96 4.57 -6.17
C LEU A 114 7.14 4.98 -4.71
N ALA A 115 6.27 5.87 -4.19
CA ALA A 115 6.28 6.28 -2.79
C ALA A 115 6.08 5.11 -1.81
N TRP A 116 5.36 4.06 -2.20
CA TRP A 116 5.23 2.85 -1.39
C TRP A 116 6.47 1.96 -1.49
N ARG A 117 6.98 1.77 -2.72
CA ARG A 117 8.14 0.90 -3.02
C ARG A 117 9.43 1.44 -2.41
N SER A 118 9.59 2.77 -2.38
CA SER A 118 10.77 3.50 -1.90
C SER A 118 10.73 3.96 -0.44
N LYS A 119 9.62 3.72 0.28
CA LYS A 119 9.47 4.21 1.66
C LYS A 119 10.47 3.60 2.65
N TYR A 120 10.81 2.33 2.44
CA TYR A 120 11.65 1.54 3.33
C TYR A 120 12.60 0.70 2.49
N GLY A 121 13.77 0.38 3.05
CA GLY A 121 14.71 -0.55 2.43
C GLY A 121 14.11 -1.95 2.27
N TRP A 122 14.68 -2.74 1.37
CA TRP A 122 14.15 -4.04 0.98
C TRP A 122 14.78 -5.20 1.75
N THR A 123 14.03 -6.29 1.88
CA THR A 123 14.51 -7.55 2.44
C THR A 123 13.75 -8.73 1.84
N ALA A 124 14.42 -9.88 1.74
CA ALA A 124 13.77 -11.18 1.75
C ALA A 124 13.44 -11.61 3.18
N PHE A 125 12.40 -12.42 3.35
CA PHE A 125 11.99 -12.95 4.64
C PHE A 125 11.72 -14.44 4.60
N CYS A 126 12.25 -15.14 5.58
CA CYS A 126 12.02 -16.56 5.85
C CYS A 126 12.26 -16.87 7.34
N GLY A 127 11.95 -15.90 8.20
CA GLY A 127 12.19 -15.99 9.64
C GLY A 127 11.29 -17.02 10.33
N PRO A 128 11.65 -17.46 11.54
CA PRO A 128 10.98 -18.56 12.23
C PRO A 128 9.56 -18.21 12.72
N VAL A 129 9.23 -16.92 12.83
CA VAL A 129 7.94 -16.44 13.34
C VAL A 129 7.35 -15.39 12.40
N GLY A 130 6.14 -15.63 11.90
CA GLY A 130 5.42 -14.72 11.02
C GLY A 130 4.97 -15.39 9.71
N PRO A 131 4.18 -14.67 8.89
CA PRO A 131 3.71 -15.17 7.61
C PRO A 131 4.87 -15.43 6.65
N GLN A 132 4.71 -16.41 5.76
CA GLN A 132 5.69 -16.80 4.76
C GLN A 132 5.14 -16.61 3.33
N GLY A 133 6.04 -16.56 2.35
CA GLY A 133 5.70 -16.44 0.93
C GLY A 133 4.78 -15.25 0.66
N GLN A 134 3.72 -15.47 -0.13
CA GLN A 134 2.80 -14.41 -0.56
C GLN A 134 2.18 -13.64 0.62
N ALA A 135 1.90 -14.29 1.74
CA ALA A 135 1.29 -13.64 2.91
C ALA A 135 2.23 -12.66 3.62
N ALA A 136 3.54 -12.76 3.37
CA ALA A 136 4.55 -11.85 3.90
C ALA A 136 4.76 -10.61 3.00
N CYS A 137 4.42 -10.71 1.71
CA CYS A 137 4.67 -9.67 0.72
C CYS A 137 4.12 -8.31 1.13
N GLY A 138 4.99 -7.29 1.05
CA GLY A 138 4.65 -5.91 1.33
C GLY A 138 4.51 -5.55 2.81
N LYS A 139 4.61 -6.51 3.74
CA LYS A 139 4.66 -6.25 5.19
C LYS A 139 5.99 -5.60 5.58
N CYS A 140 6.02 -4.98 6.76
CA CYS A 140 7.19 -4.28 7.26
C CYS A 140 7.70 -4.89 8.56
N LEU A 141 9.02 -4.88 8.70
CA LEU A 141 9.72 -5.33 9.90
C LEU A 141 10.49 -4.16 10.50
N GLN A 142 10.41 -3.98 11.80
CA GLN A 142 11.41 -3.23 12.56
C GLN A 142 12.51 -4.19 12.95
N VAL A 143 13.69 -4.01 12.36
CA VAL A 143 14.87 -4.86 12.55
C VAL A 143 15.84 -4.14 13.46
N THR A 144 16.34 -4.84 14.47
CA THR A 144 17.30 -4.32 15.46
C THR A 144 18.53 -5.19 15.47
N ASN A 145 19.71 -4.62 15.22
CA ASN A 145 20.98 -5.30 15.40
C ASN A 145 21.21 -5.56 16.90
N THR A 146 21.36 -6.82 17.29
CA THR A 146 21.53 -7.22 18.70
C THR A 146 22.86 -6.77 19.31
N GLY A 147 23.91 -6.62 18.49
CA GLY A 147 25.24 -6.23 18.96
C GLY A 147 25.38 -4.72 19.21
N THR A 148 24.68 -3.89 18.42
CA THR A 148 24.87 -2.43 18.44
C THR A 148 23.61 -1.65 18.83
N GLY A 149 22.44 -2.29 18.82
CA GLY A 149 21.15 -1.63 19.02
C GLY A 149 20.67 -0.79 17.84
N ALA A 150 21.42 -0.75 16.72
CA ALA A 150 21.02 -0.04 15.51
C ALA A 150 19.70 -0.61 14.96
N GLN A 151 18.83 0.26 14.46
CA GLN A 151 17.49 -0.13 13.97
C GLN A 151 17.19 0.41 12.58
N ALA A 152 16.39 -0.37 11.84
CA ALA A 152 15.83 0.03 10.55
C ALA A 152 14.46 -0.59 10.36
N THR A 153 13.56 0.14 9.70
CA THR A 153 12.33 -0.44 9.18
C THR A 153 12.55 -0.85 7.73
N VAL A 154 12.20 -2.10 7.41
CA VAL A 154 12.35 -2.70 6.08
C VAL A 154 11.02 -3.23 5.57
N ARG A 155 10.91 -3.38 4.26
CA ARG A 155 9.77 -4.00 3.59
C ARG A 155 10.16 -5.35 3.02
N ILE A 156 9.33 -6.35 3.28
CA ILE A 156 9.45 -7.69 2.71
C ILE A 156 9.00 -7.62 1.24
N ILE A 157 9.93 -7.90 0.34
CA ILE A 157 9.67 -7.96 -1.12
C ILE A 157 9.98 -9.33 -1.71
N ASP A 158 10.60 -10.21 -0.93
CA ASP A 158 11.13 -11.47 -1.43
C ASP A 158 11.10 -12.56 -0.36
N GLN A 159 11.40 -13.79 -0.75
CA GLN A 159 11.50 -14.95 0.13
C GLN A 159 12.93 -15.50 0.16
N CYS A 160 13.31 -16.12 1.26
CA CYS A 160 14.64 -16.74 1.42
C CYS A 160 14.54 -18.16 1.98
N SER A 161 15.68 -18.82 2.17
CA SER A 161 15.79 -20.17 2.75
C SER A 161 16.77 -20.28 3.92
N ASN A 162 17.31 -19.14 4.40
CA ASN A 162 18.32 -19.09 5.46
C ASN A 162 17.73 -19.12 6.89
N GLY A 163 16.40 -19.23 7.03
CA GLY A 163 15.70 -19.22 8.32
C GLY A 163 15.66 -17.84 9.00
N GLY A 164 15.86 -16.75 8.25
CA GLY A 164 15.95 -15.41 8.80
C GLY A 164 15.59 -14.32 7.80
N LEU A 165 16.51 -13.36 7.62
CA LEU A 165 16.35 -12.24 6.69
C LEU A 165 17.48 -12.24 5.67
N ASP A 166 17.20 -11.70 4.49
CA ASP A 166 18.22 -11.34 3.50
C ASP A 166 18.04 -9.88 3.10
N LEU A 167 18.78 -8.99 3.76
CA LEU A 167 18.60 -7.55 3.66
C LEU A 167 19.21 -7.01 2.36
N ASP A 168 18.65 -5.95 1.78
CA ASP A 168 19.44 -5.18 0.81
C ASP A 168 20.73 -4.66 1.47
N VAL A 169 21.83 -4.67 0.71
CA VAL A 169 23.16 -4.27 1.19
C VAL A 169 23.17 -2.88 1.84
N GLY A 170 22.41 -1.91 1.32
CA GLY A 170 22.35 -0.57 1.90
C GLY A 170 21.71 -0.57 3.29
N VAL A 171 20.72 -1.44 3.53
CA VAL A 171 20.11 -1.64 4.84
C VAL A 171 21.07 -2.37 5.78
N PHE A 172 21.71 -3.43 5.30
CA PHE A 172 22.66 -4.21 6.08
C PHE A 172 23.79 -3.31 6.60
N GLN A 173 24.40 -2.51 5.73
CA GLN A 173 25.46 -1.55 6.08
C GLN A 173 24.99 -0.49 7.08
N LYS A 174 23.73 -0.04 6.98
CA LYS A 174 23.14 0.89 7.95
C LYS A 174 22.99 0.28 9.35
N LEU A 175 22.71 -1.03 9.42
CA LEU A 175 22.60 -1.76 10.69
C LEU A 175 23.95 -2.21 11.25
N ASP A 176 24.93 -2.47 10.39
CA ASP A 176 26.28 -2.94 10.73
C ASP A 176 27.20 -1.79 11.16
N THR A 177 26.81 -1.08 12.22
CA THR A 177 27.48 0.14 12.68
C THR A 177 28.87 -0.10 13.30
N ASP A 178 29.21 -1.35 13.64
CA ASP A 178 30.53 -1.74 14.15
C ASP A 178 31.35 -2.59 13.16
N GLY A 179 30.82 -2.83 11.95
CA GLY A 179 31.50 -3.53 10.85
C GLY A 179 31.66 -5.04 11.04
N LYS A 180 31.23 -5.60 12.18
CA LYS A 180 31.40 -7.04 12.46
C LYS A 180 30.52 -7.89 11.56
N GLY A 181 29.32 -7.39 11.23
CA GLY A 181 28.38 -8.07 10.37
C GLY A 181 28.98 -8.37 9.00
N ASN A 182 29.62 -7.38 8.39
CA ASN A 182 30.30 -7.51 7.12
C ASN A 182 31.49 -8.47 7.21
N ALA A 183 32.28 -8.39 8.30
CA ALA A 183 33.41 -9.29 8.51
C ALA A 183 33.01 -10.77 8.63
N GLN A 184 31.84 -11.05 9.22
CA GLN A 184 31.32 -12.42 9.41
C GLN A 184 30.26 -12.84 8.37
N GLY A 185 29.92 -11.96 7.42
CA GLY A 185 28.93 -12.17 6.37
C GLY A 185 27.47 -12.22 6.83
N HIS A 186 27.16 -11.83 8.07
CA HIS A 186 25.78 -11.76 8.58
C HIS A 186 25.68 -10.93 9.87
N LEU A 187 24.48 -10.43 10.16
CA LEU A 187 24.11 -9.86 11.45
C LEU A 187 23.28 -10.84 12.27
N ILE A 188 23.28 -10.66 13.59
CA ILE A 188 22.28 -11.25 14.48
C ILE A 188 21.30 -10.14 14.86
N VAL A 189 20.04 -10.33 14.49
CA VAL A 189 18.99 -9.32 14.63
C VAL A 189 17.79 -9.83 15.40
N ASN A 190 17.07 -8.91 16.02
CA ASN A 190 15.69 -9.10 16.41
C ASN A 190 14.81 -8.43 15.37
N TYR A 191 13.64 -8.99 15.09
CA TYR A 191 12.65 -8.33 14.26
C TYR A 191 11.26 -8.37 14.89
N GLN A 192 10.46 -7.36 14.56
CA GLN A 192 9.05 -7.31 14.87
C GLN A 192 8.27 -6.86 13.64
N PHE A 193 7.16 -7.53 13.34
CA PHE A 193 6.19 -7.05 12.35
C PHE A 193 5.54 -5.76 12.86
N VAL A 194 5.67 -4.70 12.06
CA VAL A 194 5.14 -3.37 12.38
C VAL A 194 4.22 -2.88 11.26
N ASP A 195 3.31 -1.98 11.61
CA ASP A 195 2.54 -1.26 10.59
C ASP A 195 3.52 -0.45 9.72
N CYS A 196 3.46 -0.62 8.41
CA CYS A 196 4.25 0.13 7.41
C CYS A 196 3.95 1.66 7.40
N GLY A 197 3.25 2.19 8.40
CA GLY A 197 2.70 3.54 8.42
C GLY A 197 1.62 3.75 7.35
N LEU A 198 0.90 2.68 6.98
CA LEU A 198 -0.22 2.77 6.05
C LEU A 198 -1.43 3.46 6.69
N LYS A 199 -1.49 3.63 8.02
CA LYS A 199 -2.54 4.47 8.62
C LYS A 199 -2.43 5.92 8.14
N MET A 200 -1.22 6.45 7.97
CA MET A 200 -1.02 7.78 7.40
C MET A 200 -1.17 7.79 5.89
N MET A 201 -0.89 6.69 5.18
CA MET A 201 -1.17 6.59 3.75
C MET A 201 -2.62 6.23 3.41
N LYS A 202 -3.41 5.64 4.29
CA LYS A 202 -4.87 5.49 4.16
C LYS A 202 -5.57 6.77 4.55
N VAL A 203 -5.02 7.56 5.49
CA VAL A 203 -5.43 8.94 5.68
C VAL A 203 -5.03 9.74 4.46
N ILE A 204 -3.80 9.66 3.93
CA ILE A 204 -3.43 10.35 2.69
C ILE A 204 -4.18 9.80 1.47
N GLU A 205 -4.57 8.53 1.40
CA GLU A 205 -5.32 7.93 0.28
C GLU A 205 -6.82 8.18 0.45
N LYS A 206 -7.35 8.26 1.67
CA LYS A 206 -8.70 8.77 1.96
C LYS A 206 -8.76 10.27 1.83
N VAL A 207 -7.71 11.00 2.14
CA VAL A 207 -7.55 12.45 1.98
C VAL A 207 -7.30 12.73 0.51
N GLN A 208 -6.56 11.90 -0.22
CA GLN A 208 -6.44 11.93 -1.68
C GLN A 208 -7.73 11.46 -2.33
N ARG A 209 -8.50 10.52 -1.78
CA ARG A 209 -9.81 10.08 -2.30
C ARG A 209 -10.92 11.05 -1.92
N PHE A 210 -10.83 11.72 -0.79
CA PHE A 210 -11.67 12.83 -0.34
C PHE A 210 -11.32 14.08 -1.13
N PHE A 211 -10.05 14.35 -1.42
CA PHE A 211 -9.59 15.34 -2.40
C PHE A 211 -9.88 14.90 -3.84
N SER A 212 -9.94 13.61 -4.18
CA SER A 212 -10.38 13.14 -5.52
C SER A 212 -11.89 13.27 -5.66
N ASN A 213 -12.64 13.04 -4.58
CA ASN A 213 -14.10 13.19 -4.52
C ASN A 213 -14.53 14.66 -4.32
N LEU A 214 -13.66 15.53 -3.77
CA LEU A 214 -13.92 16.96 -3.58
C LEU A 214 -13.20 17.86 -4.60
N GLN A 215 -12.14 17.38 -5.26
CA GLN A 215 -11.37 18.08 -6.31
C GLN A 215 -10.56 17.13 -7.20
N MET A 216 -11.21 16.53 -8.19
CA MET A 216 -10.63 16.40 -9.54
C MET A 216 -11.74 16.36 -10.60
N LYS A 217 -12.59 17.40 -10.59
CA LYS A 217 -13.07 17.92 -11.88
C LYS A 217 -11.85 18.51 -12.59
N SER A 218 -11.31 17.77 -13.55
CA SER A 218 -10.41 18.22 -14.62
C SER A 218 -9.01 18.76 -14.19
N LYS A 219 -7.97 17.98 -14.52
CA LYS A 219 -6.57 18.46 -14.72
C LYS A 219 -6.42 19.18 -16.07
N GLU A 220 -7.52 19.46 -16.77
CA GLU A 220 -7.55 20.19 -18.05
C GLU A 220 -7.77 21.70 -17.86
N ASN A 221 -7.88 22.19 -16.62
CA ASN A 221 -8.18 23.60 -16.31
C ASN A 221 -7.03 24.33 -15.59
N LEU A 222 -5.81 23.80 -15.56
CA LEU A 222 -4.64 24.44 -14.94
C LEU A 222 -3.43 24.39 -15.87
N THR A 223 -2.66 25.48 -15.95
CA THR A 223 -1.45 25.61 -16.76
C THR A 223 -0.24 25.88 -15.85
N ALA A 224 0.85 25.16 -16.10
CA ALA A 224 2.12 25.32 -15.42
C ALA A 224 3.06 26.26 -16.18
N MET A 225 3.73 27.17 -15.46
CA MET A 225 4.66 28.16 -16.02
C MET A 225 5.89 28.35 -15.15
N HIS A 226 7.07 28.44 -15.75
CA HIS A 226 8.30 28.86 -15.09
C HIS A 226 8.48 30.37 -15.26
N VAL A 227 8.74 31.10 -14.16
CA VAL A 227 8.84 32.56 -14.20
C VAL A 227 10.13 33.06 -13.58
N GLY A 228 10.78 33.98 -14.30
CA GLY A 228 12.00 34.68 -13.89
C GLY A 228 13.26 33.84 -14.02
N GLU A 229 14.40 34.48 -13.80
CA GLU A 229 15.74 33.88 -13.96
C GLU A 229 15.92 32.59 -13.12
N LYS A 230 15.29 32.52 -11.94
CA LYS A 230 15.33 31.35 -11.06
C LYS A 230 14.32 30.25 -11.45
N ARG A 231 13.65 30.37 -12.60
CA ARG A 231 12.65 29.43 -13.16
C ARG A 231 11.65 28.92 -12.11
N LYS A 232 11.06 29.83 -11.34
CA LYS A 232 10.13 29.44 -10.28
C LYS A 232 8.83 28.93 -10.91
N LEU A 233 8.40 27.73 -10.54
CA LEU A 233 7.17 27.11 -11.05
C LEU A 233 5.92 27.75 -10.42
N TYR A 234 5.00 28.18 -11.28
CA TYR A 234 3.66 28.65 -10.96
C TYR A 234 2.63 27.77 -11.67
N VAL A 235 1.51 27.50 -11.01
CA VAL A 235 0.37 26.78 -11.60
C VAL A 235 -0.84 27.69 -11.50
N ILE A 236 -1.44 28.01 -12.64
CA ILE A 236 -2.55 28.97 -12.73
C ILE A 236 -3.78 28.35 -13.41
N PRO A 237 -5.00 28.77 -13.07
CA PRO A 237 -6.21 28.38 -13.80
C PRO A 237 -6.16 28.73 -15.29
N ASN A 238 -6.63 27.85 -16.16
CA ASN A 238 -6.72 28.08 -17.60
C ASN A 238 -7.64 29.26 -17.94
N GLN A 239 -8.64 29.53 -17.11
CA GLN A 239 -9.49 30.72 -17.22
C GLN A 239 -8.73 32.06 -17.06
N TYR A 240 -7.48 32.04 -16.57
CA TYR A 240 -6.63 33.23 -16.53
C TYR A 240 -5.93 33.46 -17.87
N LEU A 241 -5.77 32.44 -18.72
CA LEU A 241 -5.19 32.57 -20.06
C LEU A 241 -6.08 33.36 -21.03
N SER A 242 -7.37 33.51 -20.71
CA SER A 242 -8.32 34.33 -21.47
C SER A 242 -8.46 35.76 -20.95
N SER A 243 -7.81 36.13 -19.84
CA SER A 243 -7.77 37.53 -19.39
C SER A 243 -6.97 38.36 -20.39
N ILE A 244 -7.47 39.57 -20.69
CA ILE A 244 -6.81 40.52 -21.59
C ILE A 244 -5.41 40.86 -21.07
N MET A 245 -5.26 41.02 -19.75
CA MET A 245 -3.97 41.31 -19.11
C MET A 245 -2.98 40.17 -19.28
N PHE A 246 -3.47 38.94 -19.19
CA PHE A 246 -2.65 37.75 -19.36
C PHE A 246 -2.28 37.52 -20.83
N GLN A 247 -3.22 37.76 -21.75
CA GLN A 247 -2.96 37.69 -23.18
C GLN A 247 -1.99 38.78 -23.64
N ALA A 248 -2.07 40.00 -23.10
CA ALA A 248 -1.09 41.06 -23.36
C ALA A 248 0.33 40.63 -22.92
N LEU A 249 0.46 40.03 -21.74
CA LEU A 249 1.73 39.50 -21.23
C LEU A 249 2.32 38.41 -22.15
N LEU A 250 1.48 37.49 -22.63
CA LEU A 250 1.89 36.43 -23.56
C LEU A 250 2.19 36.97 -24.96
N CYS A 251 1.47 38.01 -25.41
CA CYS A 251 1.66 38.62 -26.72
C CYS A 251 3.02 39.33 -26.81
N GLN A 252 3.51 39.92 -25.72
CA GLN A 252 4.86 40.51 -25.64
C GLN A 252 6.00 39.48 -25.79
N LEU A 253 5.71 38.17 -25.72
CA LEU A 253 6.68 37.09 -25.92
C LEU A 253 6.77 36.59 -27.36
N LYS A 254 5.85 36.99 -28.25
CA LYS A 254 5.78 36.46 -29.62
C LYS A 254 6.92 36.88 -30.54
N GLU A 255 7.81 37.79 -30.12
CA GLU A 255 8.99 38.17 -30.92
C GLU A 255 10.25 37.33 -30.61
N GLU A 256 10.27 36.50 -29.56
CA GLU A 256 11.37 35.57 -29.32
C GLU A 256 10.88 34.12 -29.39
N LYS A 257 11.46 33.36 -30.33
CA LYS A 257 11.10 31.98 -30.65
C LYS A 257 11.07 31.08 -29.41
N ILE A 258 9.87 30.66 -28.99
CA ILE A 258 9.69 29.56 -28.04
C ILE A 258 9.41 28.29 -28.84
N GLU A 259 10.39 27.38 -28.89
CA GLU A 259 10.18 26.01 -29.41
C GLU A 259 9.30 25.24 -28.43
N VAL A 260 8.05 25.01 -28.81
CA VAL A 260 7.09 24.22 -28.01
C VAL A 260 7.27 22.74 -28.37
N GLY A 261 8.15 22.06 -27.62
CA GLY A 261 8.34 20.61 -27.67
C GLY A 261 7.93 19.93 -26.36
N ASN A 262 6.78 19.25 -26.38
CA ASN A 262 6.29 18.22 -25.43
C ASN A 262 6.48 18.43 -23.90
N LYS A 263 5.35 18.72 -23.24
CA LYS A 263 5.09 18.61 -21.78
C LYS A 263 5.90 19.50 -20.83
N GLU A 264 6.76 20.39 -21.31
CA GLU A 264 7.46 21.33 -20.45
C GLU A 264 6.60 22.59 -20.12
N PRO A 265 6.65 23.10 -18.87
CA PRO A 265 6.00 24.34 -18.48
C PRO A 265 6.44 25.55 -19.33
N ILE A 266 5.50 26.45 -19.64
CA ILE A 266 5.81 27.68 -20.40
C ILE A 266 6.81 28.52 -19.61
N THR A 267 7.94 28.89 -20.21
CA THR A 267 8.95 29.72 -19.55
C THR A 267 8.75 31.19 -19.90
N LEU A 268 8.63 32.03 -18.86
CA LEU A 268 8.42 33.47 -18.96
C LEU A 268 9.67 34.21 -18.43
N PRO A 269 10.36 35.03 -19.24
CA PRO A 269 11.56 35.77 -18.87
C PRO A 269 11.28 37.04 -18.03
N TYR A 270 10.12 37.12 -17.36
CA TYR A 270 9.75 38.27 -16.54
C TYR A 270 10.11 38.07 -15.07
N SER A 271 10.31 39.18 -14.34
CA SER A 271 10.54 39.10 -12.89
C SER A 271 9.36 38.45 -12.18
N THR A 272 9.65 37.67 -11.12
CA THR A 272 8.59 37.06 -10.32
C THR A 272 7.68 38.08 -9.66
N TRP A 273 8.16 39.30 -9.46
CA TRP A 273 7.38 40.41 -8.91
C TRP A 273 6.34 40.88 -9.91
N LEU A 274 6.74 41.18 -11.16
CA LEU A 274 5.83 41.60 -12.22
C LEU A 274 4.74 40.56 -12.49
N PHE A 275 5.12 39.29 -12.57
CA PHE A 275 4.16 38.20 -12.78
C PHE A 275 3.14 38.08 -11.64
N LYS A 276 3.56 38.24 -10.38
CA LYS A 276 2.64 38.23 -9.23
C LYS A 276 1.69 39.42 -9.23
N SER A 277 2.17 40.61 -9.59
CA SER A 277 1.33 41.81 -9.72
C SER A 277 0.26 41.62 -10.79
N ILE A 278 0.62 41.02 -11.94
CA ILE A 278 -0.33 40.71 -13.00
C ILE A 278 -1.34 39.66 -12.55
N LEU A 279 -0.90 38.58 -11.88
CA LEU A 279 -1.83 37.58 -11.35
C LEU A 279 -2.82 38.15 -10.34
N GLN A 280 -2.42 39.15 -9.57
CA GLN A 280 -3.30 39.85 -8.64
C GLN A 280 -4.35 40.67 -9.39
N LEU A 281 -3.95 41.40 -10.44
CA LEU A 281 -4.87 42.15 -11.29
C LEU A 281 -5.85 41.24 -12.04
N VAL A 282 -5.40 40.09 -12.56
CA VAL A 282 -6.27 39.10 -13.22
C VAL A 282 -7.29 38.52 -12.26
N LYS A 283 -6.92 38.33 -10.99
CA LYS A 283 -7.85 37.88 -9.95
C LYS A 283 -8.91 38.94 -9.66
N GLU A 284 -8.51 40.20 -9.58
CA GLU A 284 -9.41 41.33 -9.35
C GLU A 284 -10.36 41.56 -10.54
N GLU A 285 -9.86 41.45 -11.78
CA GLU A 285 -10.66 41.48 -13.02
C GLU A 285 -11.72 40.35 -13.03
N LYS A 286 -11.35 39.14 -12.60
CA LYS A 286 -12.30 38.02 -12.50
C LYS A 286 -13.31 38.22 -11.38
N ALA A 287 -12.90 38.74 -10.22
CA ALA A 287 -13.80 39.03 -9.13
C ALA A 287 -14.87 40.07 -9.55
N ALA A 288 -14.47 41.12 -10.28
CA ALA A 288 -15.40 42.12 -10.81
C ALA A 288 -16.39 41.53 -11.84
N ASN A 289 -15.92 40.69 -12.76
CA ASN A 289 -16.79 40.04 -13.76
C ASN A 289 -17.73 38.97 -13.16
N GLU A 290 -17.35 38.33 -12.05
CA GLU A 290 -18.23 37.42 -11.29
C GLU A 290 -19.26 38.16 -10.43
N GLU A 291 -19.00 39.42 -10.10
CA GLU A 291 -19.93 40.31 -9.38
C GLU A 291 -21.02 40.84 -10.34
N GLU A 292 -20.66 41.25 -11.57
CA GLU A 292 -21.64 41.54 -12.64
C GLU A 292 -22.50 40.32 -13.01
N ALA A 293 -21.93 39.11 -13.00
CA ALA A 293 -22.66 37.87 -13.28
C ALA A 293 -23.62 37.44 -12.14
N LYS A 294 -23.46 37.99 -10.93
CA LYS A 294 -24.37 37.76 -9.78
C LYS A 294 -25.52 38.77 -9.73
N GLU A 295 -25.44 39.88 -10.46
CA GLU A 295 -26.52 40.88 -10.55
C GLU A 295 -27.55 40.57 -11.63
N CYS A 296 -27.31 39.58 -12.51
CA CYS A 296 -28.35 39.01 -13.35
C CYS A 296 -28.88 37.68 -12.77
N SER A 297 -29.92 37.79 -11.93
CA SER A 297 -30.89 36.71 -11.70
C SER A 297 -32.30 37.22 -12.03
N PRO A 298 -33.22 36.34 -12.47
CA PRO A 298 -34.14 36.61 -13.56
C PRO A 298 -35.44 37.27 -13.09
N CYS A 299 -35.89 38.29 -13.82
CA CYS A 299 -37.30 38.45 -14.22
C CYS A 299 -37.48 39.66 -15.17
N CYS A 300 -38.41 39.49 -16.13
CA CYS A 300 -39.01 40.44 -17.08
C CYS A 300 -38.17 40.68 -18.37
N PHE A 301 -38.63 40.45 -19.61
CA PHE A 301 -39.97 40.44 -20.27
C PHE A 301 -39.93 39.39 -21.42
N GLN A 302 -40.87 38.46 -21.62
CA GLN A 302 -42.16 38.62 -22.33
C GLN A 302 -42.31 39.87 -23.21
N TYR A 303 -41.92 39.79 -24.49
CA TYR A 303 -42.78 39.80 -25.68
C TYR A 303 -41.89 39.75 -26.94
#